data_AF-A0A1J5CTE8-F1
#
_entry.id   AF-A0A1J5CTE8-F1
#
_cell.length_a   1.000
_cell.length_b   1.000
_cell.length_c   1.000
_cell.angle_alpha   90.00
_cell.angle_beta   90.00
_cell.angle_gamma   90.00
#
_symmetry.space_group_name_H-M   'P 1'
#
loop_
_entity.id
_entity.type
_entity.pdbx_description
1 polymer ?
#
loop_
_entity_poly.entity_id
_entity_poly.type
_entity_poly.pdbx_seq_one_letter_code
_entity_poly.pdbx_strand_id
1 'polypeptide(L)'
;MPGEKLCCPAAAARMVKKLTLADGFQVGIVNLESILKEVADLKLADNESIKKELLQRVKIYNYVAPGADDNYSKALLGEYEKLFGRQVCT
;
A
#
# COMPACT_ATOMS: atom_id res chain seq x y z
N MET A 1 -12.57 26.59 3.86
CA MET A 1 -11.72 26.49 2.65
C MET A 1 -12.28 25.35 1.82
N PRO A 2 -12.82 25.57 0.61
CA PRO A 2 -13.35 24.47 -0.18
C PRO A 2 -12.16 23.67 -0.72
N GLY A 3 -12.15 22.37 -0.43
CA GLY A 3 -11.13 21.42 -0.88
C GLY A 3 -10.97 21.47 -2.38
N GLU A 4 -9.74 21.74 -2.81
CA GLU A 4 -9.35 21.65 -4.21
C GLU A 4 -9.52 20.20 -4.66
N LYS A 5 -10.67 19.94 -5.29
CA LYS A 5 -10.91 18.69 -5.99
C LYS A 5 -9.97 18.71 -7.19
N LEU A 6 -8.83 18.01 -7.08
CA LEU A 6 -7.87 17.80 -8.17
C LEU A 6 -8.58 17.03 -9.29
N CYS A 7 -9.32 17.75 -10.13
CA CYS A 7 -10.09 17.21 -11.24
C CYS A 7 -9.21 17.01 -12.49
N CYS A 8 -7.88 17.11 -12.36
CA CYS A 8 -6.91 16.82 -13.41
C CYS A 8 -6.54 15.32 -13.38
N PRO A 9 -6.81 14.55 -14.46
CA PRO A 9 -6.43 13.15 -14.56
C PRO A 9 -4.93 12.90 -14.30
N ALA A 10 -4.10 13.86 -14.71
CA ALA A 10 -2.65 13.82 -14.49
C ALA A 10 -2.24 13.91 -13.01
N ALA A 11 -3.00 14.61 -12.16
CA ALA A 11 -2.73 14.66 -10.73
C ALA A 11 -3.14 13.35 -10.04
N ALA A 12 -4.30 12.79 -10.41
CA ALA A 12 -4.76 11.48 -9.93
C ALA A 12 -3.78 10.37 -10.30
N ALA A 13 -3.24 10.37 -11.53
CA ALA A 13 -2.29 9.37 -11.99
C ALA A 13 -0.95 9.39 -11.22
N ARG A 14 -0.50 10.56 -10.74
CA ARG A 14 0.74 10.68 -9.94
C ARG A 14 0.63 10.00 -8.57
N MET A 15 -0.58 9.76 -8.09
CA MET A 15 -0.83 9.09 -6.81
C MET A 15 -0.94 7.57 -6.92
N VAL A 16 -0.80 7.00 -8.13
CA VAL A 16 -0.88 5.56 -8.37
C VAL A 16 0.52 4.94 -8.40
N LYS A 17 0.77 3.92 -7.59
CA LYS A 17 2.00 3.11 -7.63
C LYS A 17 1.69 1.71 -8.11
N LYS A 18 2.67 1.09 -8.76
CA LYS A 18 2.57 -0.31 -9.17
C LYS A 18 2.90 -1.21 -7.99
N LEU A 19 2.02 -2.15 -7.70
CA LEU A 19 2.25 -3.27 -6.79
C LEU A 19 2.37 -4.54 -7.63
N THR A 20 3.44 -5.30 -7.44
CA THR A 20 3.63 -6.58 -8.10
C THR A 20 3.17 -7.70 -7.17
N LEU A 21 2.19 -8.48 -7.63
CA LEU A 21 1.65 -9.64 -6.92
C LEU A 21 2.57 -10.87 -7.11
N ALA A 22 2.34 -11.93 -6.34
CA ALA A 22 3.19 -13.12 -6.33
C ALA A 22 3.23 -13.89 -7.67
N ASP A 23 2.19 -13.76 -8.49
CA ASP A 23 2.08 -14.32 -9.83
C ASP A 23 2.77 -13.43 -10.91
N GLY A 24 3.39 -12.32 -10.50
CA GLY A 24 4.03 -11.35 -11.39
C GLY A 24 3.06 -10.34 -11.98
N PHE A 25 1.76 -10.42 -11.67
CA PHE A 25 0.78 -9.46 -12.15
C PHE A 25 0.97 -8.09 -11.47
N GLN A 26 0.92 -7.02 -12.25
CA GLN A 26 1.10 -5.66 -11.75
C GLN A 26 -0.23 -4.93 -11.66
N VAL A 27 -0.54 -4.39 -10.49
CA VAL A 27 -1.74 -3.61 -10.23
C VAL A 27 -1.39 -2.18 -9.83
N GLY A 28 -2.19 -1.22 -10.30
CA GLY A 28 -2.08 0.17 -9.85
C GLY A 28 -2.82 0.36 -8.53
N ILE A 29 -2.11 0.79 -7.49
CA ILE A 29 -2.66 1.12 -6.18
C ILE A 29 -2.60 2.62 -5.97
N VAL A 30 -3.78 3.23 -5.79
CA VAL A 30 -3.92 4.63 -5.43
C VAL A 30 -3.47 4.83 -3.98
N ASN A 31 -2.70 5.90 -3.76
CA ASN A 31 -2.28 6.37 -2.43
C ASN A 31 -1.37 5.39 -1.65
N LEU A 32 -0.68 4.48 -2.34
CA LEU A 32 0.13 3.44 -1.70
C LEU A 32 1.24 3.99 -0.80
N GLU A 33 1.98 5.02 -1.24
CA GLU A 33 3.07 5.61 -0.44
C GLU A 33 2.59 6.15 0.90
N SER A 34 1.49 6.90 0.90
CA SER A 34 0.89 7.45 2.12
C SER A 34 0.44 6.32 3.05
N ILE A 35 -0.23 5.29 2.50
CA ILE A 35 -0.66 4.12 3.28
C ILE A 35 0.53 3.43 3.95
N LEU A 36 1.61 3.17 3.22
CA LEU A 36 2.80 2.50 3.77
C LEU A 36 3.43 3.33 4.90
N LYS A 37 3.55 4.65 4.71
CA LYS A 37 4.10 5.56 5.72
C LYS A 37 3.22 5.62 6.97
N GLU A 38 1.92 5.80 6.80
CA GLU A 38 0.99 5.87 7.93
C GLU A 38 0.98 4.58 8.74
N VAL A 39 1.09 3.41 8.09
CA VAL A 39 1.21 2.13 8.81
C VAL A 39 2.55 2.01 9.52
N ALA A 40 3.64 2.53 8.95
CA ALA A 40 4.94 2.56 9.63
C ALA A 40 4.90 3.39 10.91
N ASP A 41 4.17 4.51 10.89
CA ASP A 41 4.00 5.39 12.06
C ASP A 41 3.22 4.73 13.20
N LEU A 42 2.41 3.69 12.93
CA LEU A 42 1.71 2.92 13.96
C LEU A 42 2.64 2.03 14.81
N LYS A 43 3.86 1.76 14.33
CA LYS A 43 4.85 0.91 15.03
C LYS A 43 4.29 -0.45 15.46
N LEU A 44 3.53 -1.09 14.57
CA LEU A 44 2.99 -2.42 14.79
C LEU A 44 4.12 -3.43 15.00
N ALA A 45 3.91 -4.38 15.92
CA ALA A 45 4.98 -5.23 16.43
C ALA A 45 5.36 -6.40 15.51
N ASP A 46 4.44 -6.82 14.64
CA ASP A 46 4.59 -8.06 13.87
C ASP A 46 4.04 -7.93 12.44
N ASN A 47 4.54 -8.81 11.58
CA ASN A 47 4.23 -8.81 10.15
C ASN A 47 2.76 -9.14 9.85
N GLU A 48 2.06 -9.91 10.68
CA GLU A 48 0.63 -10.21 10.46
C GLU A 48 -0.24 -8.98 10.73
N SER A 49 0.04 -8.27 11.83
CA SER A 49 -0.60 -6.98 12.15
C SER A 49 -0.37 -5.95 11.05
N ILE A 50 0.87 -5.84 10.53
CA ILE A 50 1.21 -4.93 9.43
C ILE A 50 0.45 -5.30 8.15
N LYS A 51 0.48 -6.58 7.75
CA LYS A 51 -0.27 -7.09 6.58
C LYS A 51 -1.75 -6.76 6.64
N LYS A 52 -2.36 -7.01 7.81
CA LYS A 52 -3.78 -6.77 8.04
C LYS A 52 -4.12 -5.29 7.91
N GLU A 53 -3.36 -4.41 8.57
CA GLU A 53 -3.60 -2.96 8.53
C GLU A 53 -3.41 -2.39 7.11
N LEU A 54 -2.32 -2.80 6.41
CA LEU A 54 -2.07 -2.39 5.03
C LEU A 54 -3.23 -2.78 4.11
N LEU A 55 -3.68 -4.04 4.19
CA LEU A 55 -4.77 -4.53 3.37
C LEU A 55 -6.08 -3.79 3.67
N GLN A 56 -6.39 -3.53 4.95
CA GLN A 56 -7.58 -2.78 5.34
C GLN A 56 -7.58 -1.37 4.74
N ARG A 57 -6.44 -0.64 4.82
CA ARG A 57 -6.34 0.71 4.26
C ARG A 57 -6.38 0.75 2.74
N VAL A 58 -5.73 -0.20 2.07
CA VAL A 58 -5.77 -0.30 0.60
C VAL A 58 -7.21 -0.49 0.11
N LYS A 59 -7.99 -1.34 0.77
CA LYS A 59 -9.40 -1.61 0.44
C LYS A 59 -10.33 -0.40 0.59
N ILE A 60 -9.93 0.66 1.31
CA ILE A 60 -10.73 1.90 1.42
C ILE A 60 -10.79 2.63 0.07
N TYR A 61 -9.69 2.64 -0.67
CA TYR A 61 -9.53 3.43 -1.89
C TYR A 61 -9.42 2.60 -3.16
N ASN A 62 -9.19 1.29 -3.04
CA ASN A 62 -8.90 0.39 -4.15
C ASN A 62 -9.78 -0.86 -4.07
N TYR A 63 -10.15 -1.39 -5.23
CA TYR A 63 -10.80 -2.69 -5.30
C TYR A 63 -9.76 -3.80 -5.11
N VAL A 64 -10.03 -4.70 -4.18
CA VAL A 64 -9.31 -5.97 -4.02
C VAL A 64 -10.33 -7.08 -4.22
N ALA A 65 -10.09 -7.95 -5.20
CA ALA A 65 -11.01 -9.03 -5.52
C ALA A 65 -11.18 -9.99 -4.32
N PRO A 66 -12.39 -10.51 -4.07
CA PRO A 66 -12.60 -11.55 -3.07
C PRO A 66 -11.66 -12.73 -3.29
N GLY A 67 -11.00 -13.18 -2.22
CA GLY A 67 -10.02 -14.28 -2.29
C GLY A 67 -8.59 -13.87 -2.65
N ALA A 68 -8.34 -12.61 -3.04
CA ALA A 68 -6.99 -12.12 -3.35
C ALA A 68 -6.25 -11.51 -2.14
N ASP A 69 -6.89 -11.49 -0.96
CA ASP A 69 -6.40 -10.86 0.27
C ASP A 69 -4.98 -11.29 0.66
N ASP A 70 -4.69 -12.58 0.61
CA ASP A 70 -3.37 -13.12 0.98
C ASP A 70 -2.29 -12.65 -0.01
N ASN A 71 -2.59 -12.67 -1.31
CA ASN A 71 -1.64 -12.25 -2.35
C ASN A 71 -1.32 -10.75 -2.22
N TYR A 72 -2.36 -9.92 -2.04
CA TYR A 72 -2.19 -8.48 -1.83
C TYR A 72 -1.45 -8.17 -0.54
N SER A 73 -1.83 -8.77 0.59
CA SER A 73 -1.20 -8.47 1.88
C SER A 73 0.28 -8.86 1.90
N LYS A 74 0.66 -9.99 1.28
CA LYS A 74 2.07 -10.38 1.10
C LYS A 74 2.84 -9.40 0.24
N ALA A 75 2.29 -8.99 -0.90
CA ALA A 75 2.93 -8.01 -1.77
C ALA A 75 3.10 -6.65 -1.07
N LEU A 76 2.08 -6.18 -0.36
CA LEU A 76 2.10 -4.93 0.39
C LEU A 76 3.15 -4.94 1.51
N LEU A 77 3.25 -6.06 2.25
CA LEU A 77 4.31 -6.20 3.25
C LEU A 77 5.70 -6.14 2.60
N GLY A 78 5.90 -6.77 1.44
CA GLY A 78 7.16 -6.70 0.73
C GLY A 78 7.54 -5.27 0.34
N GLU A 79 6.60 -4.45 -0.13
CA GLU A 79 6.84 -3.03 -0.38
C GLU A 79 7.11 -2.23 0.90
N TYR A 80 6.40 -2.55 1.99
CA TYR A 80 6.63 -1.95 3.30
C TYR A 80 8.05 -2.24 3.81
N GLU A 81 8.48 -3.50 3.76
CA GLU A 81 9.80 -3.94 4.23
C GLU A 81 10.94 -3.34 3.40
N LYS A 82 10.75 -3.11 2.09
CA LYS A 82 11.75 -2.41 1.26
C LYS A 82 12.01 -0.97 1.71
N LEU A 83 11.00 -0.30 2.24
CA LEU A 83 11.08 1.11 2.64
C LEU A 83 11.38 1.31 4.13
N PHE A 84 10.83 0.43 4.97
CA PHE A 84 10.83 0.57 6.43
C PHE A 84 11.36 -0.67 7.17
N GLY A 85 11.63 -1.76 6.45
CA GLY A 85 12.33 -2.91 6.99
C GLY A 85 13.71 -2.47 7.46
N ARG A 86 14.06 -2.89 8.67
CA ARG A 86 15.28 -2.52 9.41
C ARG A 86 16.48 -2.43 8.45
N GLN A 87 17.04 -1.23 8.27
CA GLN A 87 18.40 -1.09 7.74
C GLN A 87 19.30 -1.80 8.74
N VAL A 88 19.73 -3.01 8.39
CA VAL A 88 20.87 -3.63 9.05
C VAL A 88 22.07 -2.86 8.53
N CYS A 89 22.55 -1.90 9.31
CA CYS A 89 23.90 -1.38 9.15
C CYS A 89 24.84 -2.55 9.47
N THR A 90 25.33 -3.25 8.43
CA THR A 90 26.53 -4.11 8.51
C THR A 90 27.75 -3.30 8.16
#